data_AF-A0A530LHQ8-F1
#
_entry.id   AF-A0A530LHQ8-F1
#
_cell.length_a   1.000
_cell.length_b   1.000
_cell.length_c   1.000
_cell.angle_alpha   90.00
_cell.angle_beta   90.00
_cell.angle_gamma   90.00
#
_symmetry.space_group_name_H-M   'P 1'
#
loop_
_entity.id
_entity.type
_entity.pdbx_description
1 polymer ?
#
loop_
_entity_poly.entity_id
_entity_poly.type
_entity_poly.pdbx_seq_one_letter_code
_entity_poly.pdbx_strand_id
1 'polypeptide(L)'
;ARRHTGVLLEVLLGKGFAQPNPRPMFPNPPGLLRVEPHSEGLRERIWWGAATNATAEWAAKLGMNLQSSTLKFDEGGKPFHIQQAEQIRAFHDAWKAAGHTREPRVSVSRSIFALVDDRDRAYFGGNQSGDHFGYIEADRLAVFGRSYAAEPDVLIDQLKGDEAIAEADTLLLTVPNQLGVDYNAHVIEAILTHVAPGLGWR
;
A
#
# COMPACT_ATOMS: atom_id res chain seq x y z
N ALA A 1 9.13 -15.87 -0.05
CA ALA A 1 9.20 -14.41 -0.29
C ALA A 1 10.30 -13.73 0.53
N ARG A 2 10.17 -13.61 1.87
CA ARG A 2 11.08 -12.82 2.74
C ARG A 2 12.58 -13.07 2.56
N ARG A 3 13.02 -14.33 2.38
CA ARG A 3 14.42 -14.67 2.10
C ARG A 3 14.95 -13.98 0.83
N HIS A 4 14.18 -14.03 -0.26
CA HIS A 4 14.57 -13.40 -1.52
C HIS A 4 14.53 -11.88 -1.40
N THR A 5 13.59 -11.32 -0.63
CA THR A 5 13.56 -9.88 -0.32
C THR A 5 14.82 -9.43 0.42
N GLY A 6 15.30 -10.20 1.41
CA GLY A 6 16.57 -9.89 2.08
C GLY A 6 17.73 -9.82 1.10
N VAL A 7 17.87 -10.82 0.23
CA VAL A 7 18.90 -10.83 -0.83
C VAL A 7 18.74 -9.63 -1.78
N LEU A 8 17.52 -9.35 -2.23
CA LEU A 8 17.21 -8.20 -3.09
C LEU A 8 17.67 -6.89 -2.45
N LEU A 9 17.29 -6.66 -1.19
CA LEU A 9 17.65 -5.43 -0.48
C LEU A 9 19.17 -5.27 -0.34
N GLU A 10 19.92 -6.36 -0.12
CA GLU A 10 21.38 -6.34 -0.07
C GLU A 10 22.01 -5.97 -1.43
N VAL A 11 21.56 -6.60 -2.52
CA VAL A 11 22.13 -6.29 -3.85
C VAL A 11 21.78 -4.87 -4.32
N LEU A 12 20.67 -4.30 -3.83
CA LEU A 12 20.29 -2.91 -4.10
C LEU A 12 21.18 -1.87 -3.40
N LEU A 13 22.07 -2.28 -2.48
CA LEU A 13 23.11 -1.39 -1.93
C LEU A 13 24.16 -0.98 -2.98
N GLY A 14 24.17 -1.61 -4.16
CA GLY A 14 25.10 -1.28 -5.24
C GLY A 14 26.52 -1.81 -5.02
N LYS A 15 26.73 -2.68 -4.01
CA LYS A 15 28.00 -3.36 -3.78
C LYS A 15 28.15 -4.56 -4.70
N GLY A 16 29.35 -4.79 -5.20
CA GLY A 16 29.67 -6.00 -5.96
C GLY A 16 29.54 -7.25 -5.08
N PHE A 17 28.88 -8.29 -5.60
CA PHE A 17 28.64 -9.53 -4.87
C PHE A 17 28.92 -10.79 -5.71
N ALA A 18 28.95 -10.69 -7.05
CA ALA A 18 29.10 -11.82 -7.95
C ALA A 18 30.49 -11.86 -8.58
N GLN A 19 31.12 -13.03 -8.65
CA GLN A 19 32.38 -13.17 -9.38
C GLN A 19 32.11 -13.08 -10.90
N PRO A 20 32.93 -12.33 -11.65
CA PRO A 20 32.82 -12.29 -13.10
C PRO A 20 33.09 -13.67 -13.71
N ASN A 21 32.49 -13.95 -14.87
CA ASN A 21 32.84 -15.14 -15.64
C ASN A 21 34.34 -15.10 -16.00
N PRO A 22 35.13 -16.17 -15.70
CA PRO A 22 36.56 -16.21 -16.02
C PRO A 22 36.88 -16.08 -17.51
N ARG A 23 35.91 -16.39 -18.38
CA ARG A 23 36.00 -16.27 -19.84
C ARG A 23 34.82 -15.44 -20.36
N PRO A 24 34.80 -14.12 -20.11
CA PRO A 24 33.66 -13.31 -20.50
C PRO A 24 33.74 -12.97 -21.99
N MET A 25 32.58 -12.80 -22.63
CA MET A 25 32.51 -12.36 -24.03
C MET A 25 33.01 -10.91 -24.20
N PHE A 26 32.85 -10.08 -23.16
CA PHE A 26 33.33 -8.70 -23.08
C PHE A 26 34.11 -8.48 -21.78
N PRO A 27 35.11 -7.56 -21.74
CA PRO A 27 35.85 -7.27 -20.51
C PRO A 27 34.93 -6.81 -19.37
N ASN A 28 35.06 -7.44 -18.21
CA ASN A 28 34.37 -7.03 -16.98
C ASN A 28 35.22 -5.98 -16.23
N PRO A 29 34.59 -5.07 -15.46
CA PRO A 29 35.32 -4.25 -14.51
C PRO A 29 36.04 -5.13 -13.45
N PRO A 30 37.14 -4.64 -12.86
CA PRO A 30 37.86 -5.40 -11.83
C PRO A 30 36.98 -5.59 -10.58
N GLY A 31 37.14 -6.74 -9.91
CA GLY A 31 36.44 -7.07 -8.67
C GLY A 31 35.10 -7.80 -8.87
N LEU A 32 34.26 -7.77 -7.84
CA LEU A 32 32.93 -8.37 -7.88
C LEU A 32 31.95 -7.48 -8.65
N LEU A 33 31.08 -8.11 -9.44
CA LEU A 33 30.01 -7.47 -10.19
C LEU A 33 28.81 -7.17 -9.29
N ARG A 34 28.13 -6.05 -9.57
CA ARG A 34 26.85 -5.66 -8.98
C ARG A 34 25.73 -5.75 -10.02
N VAL A 35 24.48 -5.55 -9.59
CA VAL A 35 23.33 -5.41 -10.50
C VAL A 35 23.44 -4.09 -11.25
N GLU A 36 23.27 -4.14 -12.58
CA GLU A 36 23.29 -2.98 -13.46
C GLU A 36 22.00 -2.91 -14.32
N PRO A 37 21.50 -1.70 -14.66
CA PRO A 37 22.02 -0.40 -14.23
C PRO A 37 21.77 -0.11 -12.74
N HIS A 38 22.77 0.42 -12.05
CA HIS A 38 22.60 0.82 -10.65
C HIS A 38 21.72 2.07 -10.53
N SER A 39 20.62 1.96 -9.79
CA SER A 39 19.79 3.10 -9.40
C SER A 39 20.07 3.45 -7.94
N GLU A 40 20.76 4.56 -7.72
CA GLU A 40 20.99 5.11 -6.39
C GLU A 40 19.65 5.34 -5.65
N GLY A 41 19.62 5.08 -4.34
CA GLY A 41 18.42 5.22 -3.50
C GLY A 41 17.26 4.27 -3.83
N LEU A 42 17.39 3.31 -4.77
CA LEU A 42 16.28 2.40 -5.10
C LEU A 42 15.83 1.56 -3.88
N ARG A 43 16.77 1.13 -3.04
CA ARG A 43 16.46 0.39 -1.80
C ARG A 43 15.46 1.13 -0.92
N GLU A 44 15.56 2.46 -0.82
CA GLU A 44 14.71 3.30 0.03
C GLU A 44 13.30 3.50 -0.53
N ARG A 45 13.09 3.17 -1.81
CA ARG A 45 11.82 3.29 -2.52
C ARG A 45 11.06 1.97 -2.62
N ILE A 46 11.56 0.90 -2.00
CA ILE A 46 10.88 -0.40 -1.99
C ILE A 46 9.73 -0.38 -0.99
N TRP A 47 8.57 -0.89 -1.43
CA TRP A 47 7.36 -1.05 -0.63
C TRP A 47 7.11 -2.53 -0.33
N TRP A 48 6.55 -2.81 0.83
CA TRP A 48 6.13 -4.15 1.22
C TRP A 48 4.63 -4.17 1.54
N GLY A 49 3.88 -5.02 0.83
CA GLY A 49 2.48 -5.33 1.15
C GLY A 49 2.40 -6.23 2.38
N ALA A 50 1.88 -5.73 3.49
CA ALA A 50 1.85 -6.44 4.77
C ALA A 50 0.45 -6.98 5.09
N ALA A 51 0.32 -8.30 5.19
CA ALA A 51 -0.94 -8.94 5.59
C ALA A 51 -1.14 -9.01 7.12
N THR A 52 -0.09 -8.83 7.93
CA THR A 52 -0.14 -8.86 9.40
C THR A 52 0.68 -7.74 10.03
N ASN A 53 0.44 -7.45 11.30
CA ASN A 53 1.26 -6.53 12.10
C ASN A 53 2.72 -6.99 12.12
N ALA A 54 2.95 -8.29 12.35
CA ALA A 54 4.30 -8.86 12.35
C ALA A 54 5.04 -8.69 11.01
N THR A 55 4.34 -8.77 9.87
CA THR A 55 4.97 -8.47 8.57
C THR A 55 5.29 -6.99 8.37
N ALA A 56 4.48 -6.09 8.93
CA ALA A 56 4.71 -4.66 8.86
C ALA A 56 5.94 -4.29 9.70
N GLU A 57 6.04 -4.77 10.94
CA GLU A 57 7.24 -4.58 11.77
C GLU A 57 8.51 -5.10 11.12
N TRP A 58 8.44 -6.27 10.46
CA TRP A 58 9.56 -6.83 9.73
C TRP A 58 9.98 -5.93 8.56
N ALA A 59 9.02 -5.38 7.81
CA ALA A 59 9.31 -4.42 6.75
C ALA A 59 9.97 -3.14 7.28
N ALA A 60 9.48 -2.64 8.42
CA ALA A 60 10.05 -1.48 9.10
C ALA A 60 11.51 -1.72 9.50
N LYS A 61 11.80 -2.86 10.13
CA LYS A 61 13.17 -3.25 10.55
C LYS A 61 14.15 -3.27 9.37
N LEU A 62 13.69 -3.62 8.17
CA LEU A 62 14.52 -3.68 6.97
C LEU A 62 14.61 -2.36 6.18
N GLY A 63 13.88 -1.33 6.61
CA GLY A 63 13.90 -0.01 5.98
C GLY A 63 13.06 0.08 4.70
N MET A 64 11.99 -0.72 4.58
CA MET A 64 11.03 -0.65 3.47
C MET A 64 9.82 0.22 3.84
N ASN A 65 9.18 0.83 2.84
CA ASN A 65 7.89 1.50 3.00
C ASN A 65 6.76 0.46 3.17
N LEU A 66 5.66 0.85 3.81
CA LEU A 66 4.53 -0.03 4.10
C LEU A 66 3.39 0.18 3.11
N GLN A 67 2.91 -0.90 2.51
CA GLN A 67 1.59 -0.93 1.88
C GLN A 67 0.66 -1.79 2.73
N SER A 68 -0.48 -1.21 3.10
CA SER A 68 -1.63 -1.94 3.65
C SER A 68 -2.76 -1.92 2.62
N SER A 69 -3.17 -3.10 2.17
CA SER A 69 -4.04 -3.26 1.00
C SER A 69 -5.52 -3.02 1.34
N THR A 70 -6.44 -3.46 0.49
CA THR A 70 -7.90 -3.47 0.76
C THR A 70 -8.34 -4.62 1.68
N LEU A 71 -7.40 -5.47 2.08
CA LEU A 71 -7.59 -6.53 3.06
C LEU A 71 -6.31 -6.77 3.84
N LYS A 72 -6.44 -7.33 5.04
CA LYS A 72 -5.35 -7.93 5.82
C LYS A 72 -5.87 -9.13 6.60
N PHE A 73 -4.98 -9.96 7.13
CA PHE A 73 -5.41 -11.00 8.06
C PHE A 73 -6.01 -10.35 9.30
N ASP A 74 -7.11 -10.93 9.78
CA ASP A 74 -7.74 -10.51 11.01
C ASP A 74 -6.84 -10.86 12.19
N GLU A 75 -6.57 -9.87 13.04
CA GLU A 75 -5.72 -10.01 14.23
C GLU A 75 -6.46 -9.56 15.50
N GLY A 76 -7.75 -9.21 15.41
CA GLY A 76 -8.49 -8.74 16.59
C GLY A 76 -10.01 -8.61 16.47
N GLY A 77 -10.63 -9.01 15.35
CA GLY A 77 -12.07 -8.91 15.14
C GLY A 77 -12.60 -7.46 15.08
N LYS A 78 -11.71 -6.47 15.02
CA LYS A 78 -12.05 -5.03 14.99
C LYS A 78 -12.42 -4.61 13.56
N PRO A 79 -13.07 -3.44 13.37
CA PRO A 79 -13.26 -2.86 12.04
C PRO A 79 -11.94 -2.74 11.27
N PHE A 80 -12.03 -2.87 9.95
CA PHE A 80 -10.86 -2.96 9.06
C PHE A 80 -9.90 -1.78 9.24
N HIS A 81 -10.42 -0.56 9.22
CA HIS A 81 -9.61 0.64 9.35
C HIS A 81 -8.89 0.73 10.71
N ILE A 82 -9.48 0.20 11.79
CA ILE A 82 -8.83 0.14 13.10
C ILE A 82 -7.66 -0.84 13.07
N GLN A 83 -7.85 -2.01 12.46
CA GLN A 83 -6.77 -3.01 12.33
C GLN A 83 -5.62 -2.54 11.45
N GLN A 84 -5.91 -1.70 10.44
CA GLN A 84 -4.88 -1.06 9.64
C GLN A 84 -4.15 0.05 10.41
N ALA A 85 -4.86 0.90 11.16
CA ALA A 85 -4.21 1.90 12.01
C ALA A 85 -3.27 1.23 13.03
N GLU A 86 -3.70 0.14 13.67
CA GLU A 86 -2.84 -0.65 14.56
C GLU A 86 -1.59 -1.22 13.85
N GLN A 87 -1.72 -1.63 12.59
CA GLN A 87 -0.59 -2.08 11.77
C GLN A 87 0.38 -0.93 11.47
N ILE A 88 -0.14 0.26 11.17
CA ILE A 88 0.64 1.46 10.86
C ILE A 88 1.41 1.92 12.10
N ARG A 89 0.76 1.98 13.27
CA ARG A 89 1.40 2.28 14.55
C ARG A 89 2.54 1.30 14.87
N ALA A 90 2.28 -0.01 14.74
CA ALA A 90 3.30 -1.05 14.97
C ALA A 90 4.49 -0.91 13.99
N PHE A 91 4.23 -0.54 12.74
CA PHE A 91 5.26 -0.25 11.75
C PHE A 91 6.12 0.96 12.16
N HIS A 92 5.51 2.08 12.56
CA HIS A 92 6.24 3.27 12.99
C HIS A 92 7.08 3.03 14.26
N ASP A 93 6.54 2.30 15.22
CA ASP A 93 7.28 1.92 16.43
C ASP A 93 8.51 1.08 16.09
N ALA A 94 8.35 0.07 15.23
CA ALA A 94 9.46 -0.76 14.76
C ALA A 94 10.47 0.03 13.91
N TRP A 95 10.01 1.00 13.13
CA TRP A 95 10.86 1.89 12.32
C TRP A 95 11.77 2.73 13.22
N LYS A 96 11.17 3.38 14.22
CA LYS A 96 11.87 4.20 15.21
C LYS A 96 12.86 3.36 16.02
N ALA A 97 12.45 2.17 16.47
CA ALA A 97 13.31 1.25 17.22
C ALA A 97 14.50 0.73 16.40
N ALA A 98 14.35 0.61 15.07
CA ALA A 98 15.44 0.21 14.17
C ALA A 98 16.47 1.34 13.91
N GLY A 99 16.17 2.59 14.31
CA GLY A 99 17.10 3.71 14.21
C GLY A 99 17.32 4.24 12.79
N HIS A 100 16.35 4.05 11.89
CA HIS A 100 16.42 4.64 10.54
C HIS A 100 16.42 6.16 10.61
N THR A 101 17.24 6.79 9.77
CA THR A 101 17.44 8.24 9.76
C THR A 101 16.44 9.00 8.88
N ARG A 102 15.76 8.28 7.98
CA ARG A 102 14.73 8.83 7.08
C ARG A 102 13.34 8.53 7.61
N GLU A 103 12.37 9.32 7.16
CA GLU A 103 10.96 8.99 7.35
C GLU A 103 10.55 7.86 6.39
N PRO A 104 9.74 6.90 6.85
CA PRO A 104 9.14 5.91 5.96
C PRO A 104 7.96 6.50 5.22
N ARG A 105 7.49 5.79 4.21
CA ARG A 105 6.16 6.02 3.63
C ARG A 105 5.21 4.86 3.95
N VAL A 106 3.95 5.19 4.11
CA VAL A 106 2.86 4.30 4.49
C VAL A 106 1.67 4.61 3.59
N SER A 107 1.19 3.57 2.91
CA SER A 107 0.04 3.67 2.02
C SER A 107 -1.08 2.74 2.44
N VAL A 108 -2.31 3.24 2.37
CA VAL A 108 -3.53 2.43 2.52
C VAL A 108 -4.31 2.42 1.21
N SER A 109 -4.94 1.29 0.89
CA SER A 109 -5.78 1.17 -0.32
C SER A 109 -7.27 1.22 0.05
N ARG A 110 -8.06 1.96 -0.74
CA ARG A 110 -9.51 2.09 -0.58
C ARG A 110 -10.22 2.06 -1.92
N SER A 111 -11.36 1.38 -1.96
CA SER A 111 -12.35 1.53 -3.03
C SER A 111 -13.26 2.69 -2.65
N ILE A 112 -13.10 3.84 -3.33
CA ILE A 112 -13.85 5.06 -3.06
C ILE A 112 -14.47 5.56 -4.37
N PHE A 113 -15.78 5.70 -4.37
CA PHE A 113 -16.60 6.12 -5.52
C PHE A 113 -17.51 7.27 -5.11
N ALA A 114 -17.16 8.49 -5.53
CA ALA A 114 -18.06 9.62 -5.39
C ALA A 114 -19.19 9.49 -6.42
N LEU A 115 -20.43 9.38 -5.96
CA LEU A 115 -21.60 9.29 -6.82
C LEU A 115 -21.99 10.71 -7.25
N VAL A 116 -21.61 11.13 -8.45
CA VAL A 116 -21.87 12.50 -8.94
C VAL A 116 -22.83 12.53 -10.13
N ASP A 117 -22.95 11.42 -10.86
CA ASP A 117 -23.93 11.28 -11.96
C ASP A 117 -24.73 9.97 -11.88
N ASP A 118 -25.67 9.79 -12.82
CA ASP A 118 -26.52 8.60 -12.89
C ASP A 118 -25.76 7.32 -13.25
N ARG A 119 -24.61 7.44 -13.93
CA ARG A 119 -23.75 6.28 -14.26
C ARG A 119 -23.08 5.75 -12.99
N ASP A 120 -22.58 6.64 -12.14
CA ASP A 120 -22.00 6.28 -10.85
C ASP A 120 -23.03 5.58 -9.96
N ARG A 121 -24.25 6.12 -9.90
CA ARG A 121 -25.37 5.50 -9.17
C ARG A 121 -25.74 4.14 -9.74
N ALA A 122 -25.74 4.00 -11.07
CA ALA A 122 -26.02 2.72 -11.72
C ALA A 122 -24.97 1.66 -11.41
N TYR A 123 -23.68 2.04 -11.36
CA TYR A 123 -22.60 1.10 -11.08
C TYR A 123 -22.41 0.79 -9.59
N PHE A 124 -22.53 1.79 -8.72
CA PHE A 124 -22.10 1.68 -7.32
C PHE A 124 -23.17 2.10 -6.29
N GLY A 125 -24.29 2.68 -6.71
CA GLY A 125 -25.33 3.19 -5.81
C GLY A 125 -26.11 2.12 -5.04
N GLY A 126 -26.07 0.86 -5.50
CA GLY A 126 -26.71 -0.27 -4.81
C GLY A 126 -25.86 -0.92 -3.71
N ASN A 127 -24.59 -0.53 -3.56
CA ASN A 127 -23.61 -1.31 -2.81
C ASN A 127 -23.22 -0.66 -1.48
N GLN A 128 -24.13 -0.71 -0.49
CA GLN A 128 -23.78 -0.38 0.90
C GLN A 128 -23.08 -1.59 1.54
N SER A 129 -21.79 -1.73 1.28
CA SER A 129 -20.98 -2.79 1.91
C SER A 129 -20.48 -2.34 3.29
N GLY A 130 -20.60 -3.21 4.30
CA GLY A 130 -19.82 -3.14 5.52
C GLY A 130 -18.48 -3.88 5.36
N ASP A 131 -17.62 -3.80 6.37
CA ASP A 131 -16.44 -4.65 6.42
C ASP A 131 -16.87 -6.13 6.46
N HIS A 132 -16.12 -6.98 5.77
CA HIS A 132 -16.42 -8.41 5.68
C HIS A 132 -15.28 -9.25 6.22
N PHE A 133 -15.61 -10.35 6.89
CA PHE A 133 -14.65 -11.33 7.38
C PHE A 133 -14.79 -12.61 6.58
N GLY A 134 -13.69 -13.09 6.00
CA GLY A 134 -13.69 -14.27 5.16
C GLY A 134 -12.37 -15.03 5.23
N TYR A 135 -12.44 -16.35 5.10
CA TYR A 135 -11.26 -17.20 5.02
C TYR A 135 -10.69 -17.16 3.61
N ILE A 136 -9.45 -16.71 3.47
CA ILE A 136 -8.73 -16.71 2.18
C ILE A 136 -7.78 -17.89 2.04
N GLU A 137 -7.40 -18.49 3.17
CA GLU A 137 -6.70 -19.77 3.26
C GLU A 137 -7.39 -20.61 4.34
N ALA A 138 -7.10 -21.91 4.38
CA ALA A 138 -7.80 -22.88 5.25
C ALA A 138 -7.83 -22.48 6.74
N ASP A 139 -6.82 -21.74 7.21
CA ASP A 139 -6.65 -21.31 8.60
C ASP A 139 -6.47 -19.79 8.76
N ARG A 140 -6.70 -18.99 7.70
CA ARG A 140 -6.46 -17.55 7.72
C ARG A 140 -7.74 -16.76 7.49
N LEU A 141 -8.30 -16.27 8.59
CA LEU A 141 -9.36 -15.27 8.55
C LEU A 141 -8.77 -13.93 8.11
N ALA A 142 -9.38 -13.31 7.11
CA ALA A 142 -9.05 -11.97 6.66
C ALA A 142 -10.22 -11.03 6.89
N VAL A 143 -9.90 -9.77 7.16
CA VAL A 143 -10.83 -8.66 7.16
C VAL A 143 -10.66 -7.87 5.86
N PHE A 144 -11.78 -7.63 5.18
CA PHE A 144 -11.87 -6.90 3.94
C PHE A 144 -12.53 -5.55 4.21
N GLY A 145 -11.89 -4.48 3.76
CA GLY A 145 -12.46 -3.14 3.87
C GLY A 145 -13.70 -3.00 3.01
N ARG A 146 -14.70 -2.28 3.55
CA ARG A 146 -15.84 -1.84 2.75
C ARG A 146 -15.44 -1.03 1.52
N SER A 147 -16.28 -1.06 0.50
CA SER A 147 -16.29 -0.04 -0.54
C SER A 147 -17.06 1.19 -0.04
N TYR A 148 -16.47 2.36 -0.25
CA TYR A 148 -17.07 3.65 0.01
C TYR A 148 -17.74 4.14 -1.27
N ALA A 149 -19.06 4.18 -1.31
CA ALA A 149 -19.83 4.66 -2.46
C ALA A 149 -21.02 5.50 -1.97
N ALA A 150 -20.93 6.82 -2.13
CA ALA A 150 -21.95 7.76 -1.66
C ALA A 150 -21.82 9.12 -2.36
N GLU A 151 -22.80 10.00 -2.16
CA GLU A 151 -22.66 11.41 -2.53
C GLU A 151 -21.44 12.04 -1.81
N PRO A 152 -20.79 13.05 -2.40
CA PRO A 152 -19.54 13.62 -1.87
C PRO A 152 -19.57 14.00 -0.39
N ASP A 153 -20.61 14.69 0.09
CA ASP A 153 -20.67 15.14 1.49
C ASP A 153 -20.73 13.97 2.48
N VAL A 154 -21.52 12.94 2.15
CA VAL A 154 -21.61 11.71 2.95
C VAL A 154 -20.28 10.96 2.92
N LEU A 155 -19.65 10.91 1.75
CA LEU A 155 -18.37 10.25 1.56
C LEU A 155 -17.27 10.91 2.40
N ILE A 156 -17.23 12.25 2.43
CA ILE A 156 -16.31 13.03 3.28
C ILE A 156 -16.48 12.64 4.75
N ASP A 157 -17.70 12.62 5.26
CA ASP A 157 -17.96 12.29 6.67
C ASP A 157 -17.58 10.83 7.00
N GLN A 158 -17.82 9.90 6.08
CA GLN A 158 -17.40 8.51 6.23
C GLN A 158 -15.87 8.37 6.26
N LEU A 159 -15.16 9.09 5.40
CA LEU A 159 -13.70 9.03 5.28
C LEU A 159 -12.99 9.73 6.46
N LYS A 160 -13.59 10.77 7.05
CA LYS A 160 -13.09 11.37 8.31
C LYS A 160 -13.05 10.38 9.47
N GLY A 161 -13.93 9.37 9.46
CA GLY A 161 -13.97 8.33 10.48
C GLY A 161 -12.95 7.21 10.29
N ASP A 162 -12.22 7.17 9.17
CA ASP A 162 -11.28 6.10 8.85
C ASP A 162 -9.89 6.39 9.46
N GLU A 163 -9.63 5.84 10.66
CA GLU A 163 -8.34 6.02 11.36
C GLU A 163 -7.11 5.66 10.51
N ALA A 164 -7.20 4.65 9.64
CA ALA A 164 -6.06 4.27 8.81
C ALA A 164 -5.78 5.26 7.68
N ILE A 165 -6.81 5.91 7.13
CA ILE A 165 -6.61 7.03 6.20
C ILE A 165 -5.98 8.22 6.94
N ALA A 166 -6.40 8.49 8.18
CA ALA A 166 -5.84 9.59 8.97
C ALA A 166 -4.34 9.38 9.32
N GLU A 167 -3.90 8.12 9.44
CA GLU A 167 -2.50 7.79 9.78
C GLU A 167 -1.58 7.55 8.59
N ALA A 168 -2.12 7.22 7.42
CA ALA A 168 -1.31 6.99 6.23
C ALA A 168 -0.92 8.32 5.55
N ASP A 169 0.30 8.38 5.00
CA ASP A 169 0.73 9.52 4.17
C ASP A 169 0.31 9.41 2.71
N THR A 170 -0.11 8.21 2.28
CA THR A 170 -0.47 7.93 0.89
C THR A 170 -1.79 7.16 0.84
N LEU A 171 -2.81 7.74 0.21
CA LEU A 171 -4.04 7.03 -0.14
C LEU A 171 -3.96 6.48 -1.56
N LEU A 172 -4.15 5.17 -1.73
CA LEU A 172 -4.25 4.52 -3.03
C LEU A 172 -5.73 4.24 -3.35
N LEU A 173 -6.23 4.90 -4.39
CA LEU A 173 -7.57 4.67 -4.91
C LEU A 173 -7.57 3.44 -5.81
N THR A 174 -8.39 2.44 -5.49
CA THR A 174 -8.64 1.32 -6.39
C THR A 174 -9.69 1.73 -7.42
N VAL A 175 -9.39 1.51 -8.69
CA VAL A 175 -10.22 1.94 -9.80
C VAL A 175 -10.73 0.74 -10.60
N PRO A 176 -11.99 0.76 -11.11
CA PRO A 176 -12.60 -0.35 -11.83
C PRO A 176 -12.07 -0.42 -13.26
N ASN A 177 -10.91 -1.04 -13.44
CA ASN A 177 -10.20 -1.12 -14.71
C ASN A 177 -11.06 -1.68 -15.88
N GLN A 178 -12.06 -2.51 -15.59
CA GLN A 178 -12.99 -3.05 -16.58
C GLN A 178 -13.92 -1.99 -17.20
N LEU A 179 -14.11 -0.83 -16.56
CA LEU A 179 -14.97 0.25 -17.05
C LEU A 179 -14.27 1.22 -18.01
N GLY A 180 -13.02 0.96 -18.37
CA GLY A 180 -12.28 1.71 -19.39
C GLY A 180 -11.69 3.03 -18.90
N VAL A 181 -10.76 3.58 -19.68
CA VAL A 181 -9.91 4.72 -19.26
C VAL A 181 -10.74 5.95 -18.88
N ASP A 182 -11.71 6.33 -19.71
CA ASP A 182 -12.50 7.56 -19.50
C ASP A 182 -13.27 7.53 -18.18
N TYR A 183 -13.89 6.39 -17.85
CA TYR A 183 -14.62 6.27 -16.59
C TYR A 183 -13.67 6.25 -15.38
N ASN A 184 -12.51 5.61 -15.49
CA ASN A 184 -11.52 5.62 -14.41
C ASN A 184 -10.91 7.02 -14.20
N ALA A 185 -10.75 7.83 -15.26
CA ALA A 185 -10.37 9.23 -15.16
C ALA A 185 -11.45 10.06 -14.43
N HIS A 186 -12.73 9.85 -14.79
CA HIS A 186 -13.88 10.45 -14.09
C HIS A 186 -13.90 10.11 -12.60
N VAL A 187 -13.69 8.83 -12.22
CA VAL A 187 -13.65 8.41 -10.80
C VAL A 187 -12.57 9.19 -10.03
N ILE A 188 -11.37 9.32 -10.59
CA ILE A 188 -10.27 10.05 -9.94
C ILE A 188 -10.60 11.55 -9.87
N GLU A 189 -11.09 12.14 -10.96
CA GLU A 189 -11.46 13.56 -11.02
C GLU A 189 -12.57 13.90 -10.01
N ALA A 190 -13.57 13.03 -9.85
CA ALA A 190 -14.65 13.22 -8.90
C ALA A 190 -14.14 13.24 -7.44
N ILE A 191 -13.17 12.37 -7.10
CA ILE A 191 -12.52 12.39 -5.77
C ILE A 191 -11.75 13.69 -5.59
N LEU A 192 -10.91 14.08 -6.55
CA LEU A 192 -10.09 15.29 -6.45
C LEU A 192 -10.92 16.58 -6.38
N THR A 193 -12.05 16.62 -7.07
CA THR A 193 -12.89 17.82 -7.18
C THR A 193 -13.88 17.95 -6.03
N HIS A 194 -14.51 16.84 -5.60
CA HIS A 194 -15.65 16.88 -4.68
C HIS A 194 -15.35 16.34 -3.28
N VAL A 195 -14.32 15.52 -3.10
CA VAL A 195 -14.05 14.83 -1.83
C VAL A 195 -12.78 15.31 -1.17
N ALA A 196 -11.67 15.35 -1.91
CA ALA A 196 -10.35 15.76 -1.44
C ALA A 196 -10.36 17.13 -0.74
N PRO A 197 -11.03 18.19 -1.26
CA PRO A 197 -11.06 19.49 -0.61
C PRO A 197 -11.74 19.45 0.78
N GLY A 198 -12.79 18.65 0.93
CA GLY A 198 -13.52 18.49 2.20
C GLY A 198 -12.74 17.73 3.27
N LEU A 199 -11.66 17.06 2.88
CA LEU A 199 -10.73 16.34 3.75
C LEU A 199 -9.38 17.06 3.90
N GLY A 200 -9.22 18.23 3.26
CA GLY A 200 -7.97 18.99 3.27
C GLY A 200 -6.83 18.35 2.47
N TRP A 201 -7.15 17.41 1.58
CA TRP A 201 -6.19 16.78 0.68
C TRP A 201 -5.86 17.72 -0.48
N ARG A 202 -4.66 17.57 -1.04
CA ARG A 202 -4.15 18.39 -2.16
C ARG A 202 -3.82 17.53 -3.36
#